data_AF-A0A2E7UE75-F1
#
_entry.id   AF-A0A2E7UE75-F1
#
_cell.length_a   1.000
_cell.length_b   1.000
_cell.length_c   1.000
_cell.angle_alpha   90.00
_cell.angle_beta   90.00
_cell.angle_gamma   90.00
#
_symmetry.space_group_name_H-M   'P 1'
#
loop_
_entity.id
_entity.type
_entity.pdbx_description
1 polymer ?
#
loop_
_entity_poly.entity_id
_entity_poly.type
_entity_poly.pdbx_seq_one_letter_code
_entity_poly.pdbx_strand_id
1 'polypeptide(L)' 'MTNRITALRTILVWLVVWPLVTGMLILLGLIAGDLSLAVQTLILSAILVPLISLLLAPAMHRLATHLTTGGS' A
#
# COMPACT_ATOMS: atom_id res chain seq x y z
N MET A 1 3.13 5.36 25.36
CA MET A 1 1.94 4.70 24.76
C MET A 1 1.85 4.85 23.24
N THR A 2 2.55 5.80 22.63
CA THR A 2 2.61 6.09 21.18
C THR A 2 3.00 4.89 20.31
N ASN A 3 3.90 4.02 20.77
CA ASN A 3 4.45 2.92 19.95
C ASN A 3 3.40 1.88 19.54
N ARG A 4 2.37 1.64 20.39
CA ARG A 4 1.32 0.65 20.10
C ARG A 4 0.38 1.13 19.00
N ILE A 5 0.09 2.43 18.97
CA ILE A 5 -0.80 3.04 17.97
C ILE A 5 -0.10 3.03 16.60
N THR A 6 1.20 3.34 16.56
CA THR A 6 1.99 3.25 15.32
C THR A 6 2.07 1.81 14.81
N ALA A 7 2.30 0.84 15.70
CA ALA A 7 2.35 -0.58 15.33
C ALA A 7 1.01 -1.10 14.78
N LEU A 8 -0.10 -0.78 15.44
CA LEU A 8 -1.45 -1.15 14.98
C LEU A 8 -1.77 -0.53 13.62
N ARG A 9 -1.40 0.73 13.40
CA ARG A 9 -1.59 1.40 12.11
C ARG A 9 -0.79 0.74 11.00
N THR A 10 0.48 0.40 11.26
CA THR A 10 1.32 -0.32 10.31
C THR A 10 0.72 -1.69 9.99
N ILE A 11 0.26 -2.43 11.00
CA ILE A 11 -0.37 -3.75 10.80
C ILE A 11 -1.67 -3.62 9.99
N LEU A 12 -2.52 -2.62 10.28
CA LEU A 12 -3.75 -2.37 9.52
C LEU A 12 -3.47 -2.02 8.06
N VAL A 13 -2.51 -1.13 7.80
CA VAL A 13 -2.10 -0.80 6.44
C VAL A 13 -1.56 -2.05 5.74
N TRP A 14 -0.74 -2.84 6.42
CA TRP A 14 -0.18 -4.08 5.86
C TRP A 14 -1.27 -5.11 5.52
N LEU A 15 -2.24 -5.28 6.43
CA LEU A 15 -3.36 -6.21 6.29
C LEU A 15 -4.34 -5.78 5.19
N VAL A 16 -4.40 -4.49 4.85
CA VAL A 16 -5.20 -3.98 3.71
C VAL A 16 -4.42 -4.04 2.40
N VAL A 17 -3.14 -3.66 2.41
CA VAL A 17 -2.30 -3.63 1.20
C VAL A 17 -2.07 -5.04 0.67
N TRP A 18 -1.81 -6.03 1.54
CA TRP A 18 -1.54 -7.41 1.13
C TRP A 18 -2.68 -8.02 0.29
N PRO A 19 -3.94 -8.10 0.76
CA PRO A 19 -5.04 -8.65 -0.04
C PRO A 19 -5.40 -7.77 -1.23
N LEU A 20 -5.15 -6.45 -1.19
CA LEU A 20 -5.36 -5.58 -2.34
C LEU A 20 -4.39 -5.94 -3.47
N VAL A 21 -3.11 -6.12 -3.14
CA VAL A 21 -2.05 -6.56 -4.07
C VAL A 21 -2.34 -7.96 -4.60
N THR A 22 -2.67 -8.89 -3.72
CA THR A 22 -3.02 -10.27 -4.09
C THR A 22 -4.27 -10.29 -4.98
N GLY A 23 -5.31 -9.54 -4.64
CA GLY A 23 -6.53 -9.45 -5.44
C GLY A 23 -6.27 -8.84 -6.82
N MET A 24 -5.43 -7.81 -6.89
CA MET A 24 -5.05 -7.19 -8.15
C MET A 24 -4.19 -8.12 -9.03
N LEU A 25 -3.30 -8.92 -8.43
CA LEU A 25 -2.57 -9.99 -9.13
C LEU A 25 -3.51 -11.07 -9.66
N ILE A 26 -4.46 -11.52 -8.85
CA ILE A 26 -5.44 -12.54 -9.26
C ILE A 26 -6.34 -12.00 -10.38
N LEU A 27 -6.80 -10.76 -10.28
CA LEU A 27 -7.63 -10.11 -11.30
C LEU A 27 -6.84 -9.92 -12.61
N LEU A 28 -5.57 -9.52 -12.50
CA LEU A 28 -4.67 -9.41 -13.65
C LEU A 28 -4.39 -10.78 -14.27
N GLY A 29 -4.24 -11.84 -13.47
CA GLY A 29 -4.12 -13.22 -13.93
C GLY A 29 -5.38 -13.76 -14.61
N LEU A 30 -6.56 -13.37 -14.13
CA LEU A 30 -7.85 -13.70 -14.75
C LEU A 30 -8.07 -13.00 -16.10
N ILE A 31 -7.58 -11.77 -16.25
CA ILE A 31 -7.73 -10.97 -17.48
C ILE A 31 -6.60 -11.23 -18.48
N ALA A 32 -5.38 -11.50 -17.99
CA ALA A 32 -4.16 -11.63 -18.77
C ALA A 32 -3.48 -13.00 -18.54
N GLY A 33 -4.28 -14.08 -18.52
CA GLY A 33 -3.84 -15.45 -18.22
C GLY A 33 -2.77 -16.04 -19.16
N ASP A 34 -2.49 -15.37 -20.29
CA ASP A 34 -1.45 -15.75 -21.26
C ASP A 34 -0.14 -14.94 -21.07
N LEU A 35 -0.14 -13.90 -20.23
CA LEU A 35 1.07 -13.13 -19.94
C LEU A 35 1.90 -13.86 -18.88
N SER A 36 3.18 -14.09 -19.20
CA SER A 36 4.17 -14.64 -18.27
C SER A 36 4.12 -13.91 -16.92
N LEU A 37 4.22 -14.70 -15.84
CA LEU A 37 4.22 -14.25 -14.44
C LEU A 37 5.19 -13.07 -14.20
N ALA A 38 6.32 -13.06 -14.92
CA ALA A 38 7.29 -11.98 -14.90
C ALA A 38 6.74 -10.64 -15.42
N VAL A 39 5.88 -10.65 -16.45
CA VAL A 39 5.26 -9.44 -17.02
C VAL A 39 4.13 -8.94 -16.13
N GLN A 40 3.31 -9.84 -15.58
CA GLN A 40 2.28 -9.46 -14.60
C GLN A 40 2.90 -8.78 -13.38
N THR A 41 3.96 -9.35 -12.82
CA THR A 41 4.67 -8.75 -11.66
C THR A 41 5.33 -7.41 -11.99
N LEU A 42 5.82 -7.22 -13.22
CA LEU A 42 6.35 -5.94 -13.71
C LEU A 42 5.25 -4.88 -13.82
N ILE A 43 4.12 -5.21 -14.44
CA ILE A 43 2.96 -4.31 -14.55
C ILE A 43 2.43 -3.98 -13.16
N LEU A 44 2.30 -4.99 -12.30
CA LEU A 44 1.80 -4.79 -10.95
C LEU A 44 2.75 -3.91 -10.15
N SER A 45 4.06 -4.12 -10.22
CA SER A 45 5.05 -3.26 -9.57
C SER A 45 5.05 -1.84 -10.15
N ALA A 46 4.91 -1.71 -11.48
CA ALA A 46 4.84 -0.41 -12.15
C ALA A 46 3.60 0.40 -11.76
N ILE A 47 2.51 -0.25 -11.35
CA ILE A 47 1.30 0.42 -10.81
C ILE A 47 1.43 0.60 -9.30
N LEU A 48 1.90 -0.42 -8.60
CA LEU A 48 1.94 -0.45 -7.15
C LEU A 48 2.97 0.54 -6.59
N VAL A 49 4.14 0.66 -7.19
CA VAL A 49 5.17 1.63 -6.78
C VAL A 49 4.65 3.08 -6.80
N PRO A 50 4.09 3.60 -7.91
CA PRO A 50 3.53 4.94 -7.91
C PRO A 50 2.28 5.03 -7.04
N LEU A 51 1.47 3.97 -6.91
CA LEU A 51 0.32 3.97 -6.01
C LEU A 51 0.77 4.15 -4.55
N ILE A 52 1.79 3.41 -4.11
CA ILE A 52 2.39 3.55 -2.78
C ILE A 52 3.01 4.94 -2.65
N SER A 53 3.76 5.42 -3.64
CA SER A 53 4.36 6.76 -3.57
C SER A 53 3.29 7.86 -3.46
N LEU A 54 2.19 7.74 -4.20
CA LEU A 54 1.10 8.70 -4.25
C LEU A 54 0.17 8.62 -3.03
N LEU A 55 0.00 7.44 -2.40
CA LEU A 55 -0.85 7.29 -1.21
C LEU A 55 -0.06 7.37 0.09
N LEU A 56 1.11 6.73 0.15
CA LEU A 56 1.92 6.64 1.36
C LEU A 56 2.61 7.98 1.65
N ALA A 57 3.08 8.73 0.65
CA ALA A 57 3.66 10.05 0.87
C ALA A 57 2.67 11.07 1.49
N PRO A 58 1.45 11.29 0.95
CA PRO A 58 0.49 12.17 1.60
C PRO A 58 -0.08 11.58 2.89
N ALA A 59 -0.20 10.25 3.01
CA ALA A 59 -0.62 9.64 4.28
C ALA A 59 0.42 9.85 5.38
N MET A 60 1.72 9.79 5.06
CA MET A 60 2.81 10.13 5.98
C MET A 60 2.81 11.63 6.29
N HIS A 61 2.60 12.48 5.31
CA HIS A 61 2.52 13.93 5.52
C HIS A 61 1.31 14.32 6.38
N ARG A 62 0.14 13.70 6.15
CA ARG A 62 -1.06 13.86 6.99
C ARG A 62 -0.87 13.34 8.41
N LEU A 63 -0.13 12.24 8.58
CA LEU A 63 0.17 11.70 9.91
C LEU A 63 1.16 12.60 10.65
N ALA A 64 2.20 13.07 9.97
CA ALA A 64 3.18 13.99 10.52
C ALA A 64 2.52 15.31 10.97
N THR A 65 1.67 15.89 10.13
CA THR A 65 0.92 17.12 10.45
C THR A 65 -0.08 16.94 11.59
N HIS A 66 -0.76 15.79 11.70
CA HIS A 66 -1.61 15.50 12.86
C HIS A 66 -0.80 15.41 14.16
N LEU A 67 0.38 14.79 14.12
CA LEU A 67 1.24 14.63 15.29
C LEU A 67 1.89 15.95 15.73
N THR A 68 2.18 16.86 14.81
CA THR A 68 2.70 18.20 15.14
C THR A 68 1.60 19.18 15.59
N THR A 69 0.34 18.99 15.17
CA THR A 69 -0.77 19.90 15.49
C THR A 69 -1.53 19.48 16.77
N GLY A 70 -1.48 18.20 17.18
CA GLY A 70 -2.10 17.72 18.42
C GLY A 70 -1.25 17.87 19.69
N GLY A 71 -0.13 18.60 19.62
CA GLY A 71 0.84 18.76 20.71
C GLY A 71 0.85 20.12 21.41
N SER A 72 -0.13 20.98 21.13
CA SER A 72 -0.33 22.30 21.77
C SER A 72 -1.50 22.29 22.73
#